data_AF-A0AAW8DIG7-F1
#
_entry.id   AF-A0AAW8DIG7-F1
#
_cell.length_a   1.000
_cell.length_b   1.000
_cell.length_c   1.000
_cell.angle_alpha   90.00
_cell.angle_beta   90.00
_cell.angle_gamma   90.00
#
_symmetry.space_group_name_H-M   'P 1'
#
loop_
_entity.id
_entity.type
_entity.pdbx_description
1 polymer ?
#
loop_
_entity_poly.entity_id
_entity_poly.type
_entity_poly.pdbx_seq_one_letter_code
_entity_poly.pdbx_strand_id
1 'polypeptide(L)'
;MGFDPHEPQQQRMLAAAMKSAQINVGELWLKYFSLGGEVGEYEVEAYLQGFLSLPVLQRDLLAMAANELIDTSAHGRAPYSDELGPDGDSSGQQKPKQEPGSGPWQSETD
;
A
#
# COMPACT_ATOMS: atom_id res chain seq x y z
N MET A 1 25.14 -14.92 21.36
CA MET A 1 24.80 -14.90 19.92
C MET A 1 23.55 -15.74 19.74
N GLY A 2 22.38 -15.11 19.90
CA GLY A 2 21.09 -15.78 19.78
C GLY A 2 20.59 -15.60 18.36
N PHE A 3 20.73 -16.63 17.53
CA PHE A 3 19.93 -16.74 16.32
C PHE A 3 18.48 -16.78 16.78
N ASP A 4 17.71 -15.77 16.43
CA ASP A 4 16.29 -15.76 16.74
C ASP A 4 15.62 -16.76 15.80
N PRO A 5 14.99 -17.84 16.33
CA PRO A 5 14.40 -18.87 15.49
C PRO A 5 13.24 -18.35 14.62
N HIS A 6 12.74 -17.14 14.90
CA HIS A 6 11.67 -16.49 14.16
C HIS A 6 12.15 -15.52 13.07
N GLU A 7 13.46 -15.23 13.01
CA GLU A 7 14.03 -14.33 12.02
C GLU A 7 13.67 -14.72 10.57
N PRO A 8 13.83 -16.00 10.14
CA PRO A 8 13.48 -16.38 8.76
C PRO A 8 12.00 -16.21 8.43
N GLN A 9 11.11 -16.39 9.42
CA GLN A 9 9.68 -16.21 9.27
C GLN A 9 9.33 -14.72 9.17
N GLN A 10 9.89 -13.89 10.05
CA GLN A 10 9.71 -12.44 10.05
C GLN A 10 10.19 -11.83 8.73
N GLN A 11 11.37 -12.21 8.26
CA GLN A 11 11.94 -11.79 6.99
C GLN A 11 11.01 -12.15 5.81
N ARG A 12 10.52 -13.39 5.75
CA ARG A 12 9.60 -13.83 4.68
C ARG A 12 8.29 -13.06 4.70
N MET A 13 7.72 -12.83 5.88
CA MET A 13 6.49 -12.05 6.02
C MET A 13 6.69 -10.60 5.57
N LEU A 14 7.81 -9.98 5.97
CA LEU A 14 8.18 -8.63 5.54
C LEU A 14 8.31 -8.54 4.02
N ALA A 15 9.07 -9.45 3.40
CA ALA A 15 9.24 -9.49 1.95
C ALA A 15 7.91 -9.73 1.20
N ALA A 16 7.03 -10.57 1.74
CA ALA A 16 5.69 -10.79 1.18
C ALA A 16 4.82 -9.53 1.28
N ALA A 17 4.86 -8.84 2.42
CA ALA A 17 4.12 -7.61 2.66
C ALA A 17 4.57 -6.49 1.70
N MET A 18 5.88 -6.28 1.56
CA MET A 18 6.45 -5.34 0.58
C MET A 18 6.00 -5.64 -0.84
N LYS A 19 6.06 -6.92 -1.25
CA LYS A 19 5.62 -7.34 -2.59
C LYS A 19 4.12 -7.10 -2.81
N SER A 20 3.29 -7.32 -1.78
CA SER A 20 1.84 -7.13 -1.86
C SER A 20 1.45 -5.65 -2.02
N ALA A 21 2.17 -4.75 -1.36
CA ALA A 21 1.93 -3.31 -1.41
C ALA A 21 2.81 -2.57 -2.43
N GLN A 22 3.58 -3.30 -3.24
CA GLN A 22 4.50 -2.74 -4.25
C GLN A 22 5.49 -1.71 -3.69
N ILE A 23 5.89 -1.89 -2.43
CA ILE A 23 6.84 -1.02 -1.74
C ILE A 23 8.25 -1.34 -2.22
N ASN A 24 8.99 -0.32 -2.64
CA ASN A 24 10.39 -0.49 -3.01
C ASN A 24 11.32 -0.47 -1.78
N VAL A 25 12.52 -1.03 -1.91
CA VAL A 25 13.49 -1.13 -0.80
C VAL A 25 13.91 0.27 -0.31
N GLY A 26 14.03 1.24 -1.22
CA GLY A 26 14.37 2.62 -0.87
C GLY A 26 13.30 3.31 -0.03
N GLU A 27 12.02 3.13 -0.34
CA GLU A 27 10.88 3.65 0.43
C GLU A 27 10.85 3.05 1.83
N LEU A 28 11.02 1.73 1.91
CA LEU A 28 11.14 1.04 3.19
C LEU A 28 12.31 1.59 4.00
N TRP A 29 13.49 1.71 3.38
CA TRP A 29 14.69 2.20 4.02
C TRP A 29 14.54 3.64 4.50
N LEU A 30 13.99 4.55 3.70
CA LEU A 30 13.74 5.94 4.10
C LEU A 30 12.81 6.03 5.31
N LYS A 31 11.75 5.23 5.32
CA LYS A 31 10.81 5.17 6.44
C LYS A 31 11.48 4.59 7.69
N TYR A 32 12.19 3.48 7.54
CA TYR A 32 12.98 2.84 8.60
C TYR A 32 14.03 3.78 9.19
N PHE A 33 14.77 4.51 8.35
CA PHE A 33 15.76 5.51 8.76
C PHE A 33 15.09 6.62 9.58
N SER A 34 13.90 7.08 9.16
CA SER A 34 13.13 8.08 9.91
C SER A 34 12.66 7.59 11.29
N LEU A 35 12.54 6.27 11.48
CA LEU A 35 12.20 5.66 12.77
C LEU A 35 13.42 5.43 13.69
N GLY A 36 14.62 5.85 13.26
CA GLY A 36 15.87 5.64 14.00
C GLY A 36 16.62 4.37 13.60
N GLY A 37 16.38 3.87 12.40
CA GLY A 37 17.13 2.76 11.82
C GLY A 37 18.63 3.07 11.68
N GLU A 38 19.48 2.12 12.09
CA GLU A 38 20.94 2.28 12.10
C GLU A 38 21.63 1.65 10.88
N VAL A 39 20.93 0.78 10.13
CA VAL A 39 21.52 0.08 8.99
C VAL A 39 21.28 0.79 7.66
N GLY A 40 22.22 0.62 6.73
CA GLY A 40 22.14 1.20 5.39
C GLY A 40 21.15 0.48 4.48
N GLU A 41 20.78 1.12 3.37
CA GLU A 41 19.87 0.57 2.35
C GLU A 41 20.34 -0.81 1.84
N TYR A 42 21.64 -0.95 1.55
CA TYR A 42 22.23 -2.22 1.09
C TYR A 42 22.17 -3.32 2.14
N GLU A 43 22.27 -2.99 3.43
CA GLU A 43 22.15 -3.96 4.52
C GLU A 43 20.70 -4.42 4.68
N VAL A 44 19.74 -3.50 4.51
CA VAL A 44 18.31 -3.83 4.44
C VAL A 44 18.02 -4.75 3.26
N GLU A 45 18.57 -4.44 2.08
CA GLU A 45 18.43 -5.30 0.89
C GLU A 45 19.02 -6.70 1.14
N ALA A 46 20.24 -6.76 1.68
CA ALA A 46 20.89 -8.02 2.02
C ALA A 46 20.09 -8.83 3.05
N TYR A 47 19.49 -8.17 4.04
CA TYR A 47 18.58 -8.81 5.00
C TYR A 47 17.32 -9.35 4.32
N LEU A 48 16.67 -8.58 3.45
CA LEU A 48 15.49 -9.03 2.71
C LEU A 48 15.80 -10.23 1.81
N GLN A 49 17.00 -10.28 1.24
CA GLN A 49 17.48 -11.40 0.42
C GLN A 49 17.99 -12.59 1.24
N GLY A 50 18.15 -12.45 2.56
CA GLY A 50 18.63 -13.49 3.47
C GLY A 50 20.14 -13.69 3.48
N PHE A 51 20.88 -12.71 2.95
CA PHE A 51 22.36 -12.68 2.98
C PHE A 51 22.92 -12.10 4.27
N LEU A 52 22.10 -11.38 5.04
CA LEU A 52 22.48 -10.72 6.29
C LEU A 52 21.46 -11.04 7.38
N SER A 53 21.92 -11.22 8.61
CA SER A 53 21.07 -11.27 9.80
C SER A 53 21.13 -9.96 10.56
N LEU A 54 19.96 -9.45 10.96
CA LEU A 54 19.83 -8.18 11.68
C LEU A 54 19.45 -8.39 13.15
N PRO A 55 19.88 -7.50 14.06
CA PRO A 55 19.41 -7.48 15.44
C PRO A 55 17.87 -7.37 15.52
N VAL A 56 17.26 -7.96 16.55
CA VAL A 56 15.79 -7.98 16.75
C VAL A 56 15.18 -6.58 16.58
N LEU A 57 15.77 -5.58 17.23
CA LEU A 57 15.31 -4.19 17.17
C LEU A 57 15.23 -3.68 15.73
N GLN A 58 16.26 -3.94 14.92
CA GLN A 58 16.30 -3.48 13.53
C GLN A 58 15.27 -4.19 12.66
N ARG A 59 15.02 -5.49 12.92
CA ARG A 59 13.97 -6.26 12.23
C ARG A 59 12.57 -5.74 12.57
N ASP A 60 12.32 -5.38 13.82
CA ASP A 60 11.05 -4.83 14.26
C ASP A 60 10.80 -3.43 13.70
N LEU A 61 11.84 -2.59 13.61
CA LEU A 61 11.76 -1.29 12.95
C LEU A 61 11.44 -1.41 11.46
N LEU A 62 12.05 -2.37 10.75
CA LEU A 62 11.72 -2.64 9.35
C LEU A 62 10.26 -3.11 9.19
N ALA A 63 9.78 -3.97 10.09
CA ALA A 63 8.38 -4.40 10.08
C ALA A 63 7.42 -3.22 10.33
N MET A 64 7.75 -2.35 11.28
CA MET A 64 6.97 -1.14 11.56
C MET A 64 6.94 -0.20 10.36
N ALA A 65 8.09 0.07 9.74
CA ALA A 65 8.20 0.90 8.55
C ALA A 65 7.34 0.37 7.39
N ALA A 66 7.41 -0.94 7.13
CA ALA A 66 6.59 -1.57 6.11
C ALA A 66 5.10 -1.43 6.40
N ASN A 67 4.67 -1.68 7.63
CA ASN A 67 3.27 -1.56 8.03
C ASN A 67 2.73 -0.14 7.83
N GLU A 68 3.50 0.90 8.19
CA GLU A 68 3.06 2.29 7.99
C GLU A 68 2.96 2.68 6.50
N LEU A 69 3.84 2.14 5.66
CA LEU A 69 3.78 2.35 4.20
C LEU A 69 2.58 1.64 3.58
N ILE A 70 2.27 0.42 4.04
CA ILE A 70 1.08 -0.32 3.62
C ILE A 70 -0.18 0.43 4.03
N ASP A 71 -0.23 0.90 5.28
CA ASP A 71 -1.35 1.67 5.80
C ASP A 71 -1.59 2.93 4.96
N THR A 72 -0.51 3.68 4.66
CA THR A 72 -0.61 4.88 3.82
C THR A 72 -1.11 4.59 2.40
N SER A 73 -0.69 3.48 1.78
CA SER A 73 -1.11 3.10 0.43
C SER A 73 -2.55 2.57 0.36
N ALA A 74 -3.02 1.90 1.40
CA ALA A 74 -4.39 1.38 1.49
C ALA A 74 -5.45 2.49 1.63
N HIS A 75 -5.10 3.63 2.23
CA HIS A 75 -6.06 4.68 2.56
C HIS A 75 -6.39 5.65 1.41
N GLY A 76 -5.87 5.44 0.20
CA GLY A 76 -6.14 6.31 -0.95
C GLY A 76 -5.44 7.66 -0.79
N ARG A 77 -4.46 7.92 -1.65
CA ARG A 77 -3.64 9.13 -1.60
C ARG A 77 -4.50 10.40 -1.70
N ALA A 78 -4.17 11.40 -0.90
CA ALA A 78 -4.82 12.70 -0.95
C ALA A 78 -4.56 13.40 -2.30
N PRO A 79 -5.58 14.04 -2.89
CA PRO A 79 -5.40 14.83 -4.09
C PRO A 79 -4.56 16.08 -3.80
N TYR A 80 -3.76 16.49 -4.79
CA TYR A 80 -2.95 17.70 -4.73
C TYR A 80 -3.78 18.95 -4.98
N SER A 81 -3.31 20.12 -4.52
CA SER A 81 -4.04 21.40 -4.69
C SER A 81 -4.35 21.78 -6.14
N ASP A 82 -3.61 21.26 -7.12
CA ASP A 82 -3.85 21.47 -8.56
C ASP A 82 -5.00 20.56 -9.09
N GLU A 83 -5.29 19.47 -8.38
CA GLU A 83 -6.41 18.55 -8.67
C GLU A 83 -7.73 19.03 -8.04
N LEU A 84 -7.69 20.11 -7.26
CA LEU A 84 -8.83 20.77 -6.61
C LEU A 84 -9.30 22.03 -7.37
N GLY A 85 -8.85 22.23 -8.61
CA GLY A 85 -9.29 23.32 -9.48
C GLY A 85 -10.82 23.30 -9.71
N PRO A 86 -11.46 24.46 -9.95
CA PRO A 86 -12.92 24.57 -10.05
C PRO A 86 -13.52 23.86 -11.28
N ASP A 87 -12.70 23.45 -12.23
CA ASP A 87 -13.14 22.86 -13.48
C ASP A 87 -12.95 21.33 -13.44
N GLY A 88 -13.77 20.69 -12.63
CA GLY A 88 -14.00 19.25 -12.72
C GLY A 88 -14.72 18.93 -14.02
N ASP A 89 -13.98 18.81 -15.11
CA ASP A 89 -14.49 18.22 -16.35
C ASP A 89 -13.52 17.20 -16.94
N SER A 90 -14.15 16.09 -17.36
CA SER A 90 -13.64 15.01 -18.20
C SER A 90 -12.75 13.94 -17.52
N SER A 91 -13.03 12.64 -17.59
CA SER A 91 -14.00 11.86 -18.38
C SER A 91 -13.93 10.38 -17.97
N GLY A 92 -15.06 9.68 -17.90
CA GLY A 92 -15.07 8.22 -18.03
C GLY A 92 -16.25 7.49 -17.39
N GLN A 93 -17.40 7.44 -18.05
CA GLN A 93 -17.93 6.20 -18.67
C GLN A 93 -19.34 6.43 -19.24
N GLN A 94 -19.49 5.95 -20.47
CA GLN A 94 -20.61 6.08 -21.40
C GLN A 94 -21.98 5.62 -20.90
N LYS A 95 -23.01 6.35 -21.35
CA LYS A 95 -24.41 5.89 -21.47
C LYS A 95 -24.55 5.02 -22.74
N PRO A 96 -25.47 4.04 -22.78
CA PRO A 96 -26.72 4.33 -23.52
C PRO A 96 -27.96 3.79 -22.76
N LYS A 97 -28.86 4.69 -22.37
CA LYS A 97 -30.19 4.93 -22.99
C LYS A 97 -31.13 3.72 -22.83
N GLN A 98 -31.71 3.64 -21.64
CA GLN A 98 -32.94 2.90 -21.38
C GLN A 98 -34.10 3.64 -22.05
N GLU A 99 -34.76 2.97 -23.00
CA GLU A 99 -36.16 3.22 -23.34
C GLU A 99 -36.83 1.85 -23.52
N PRO A 100 -37.44 1.25 -22.48
CA PRO A 100 -38.40 0.20 -22.69
C PRO A 100 -39.70 0.83 -23.22
N GLY A 101 -40.15 0.29 -24.35
CA GLY A 101 -41.23 0.82 -25.14
C GLY A 101 -42.54 1.07 -24.39
N SER A 102 -43.22 2.12 -24.84
CA SER A 102 -44.62 2.38 -24.60
C SER A 102 -45.48 1.17 -24.99
N GLY A 103 -46.26 0.68 -24.04
CA GLY A 103 -47.36 -0.25 -24.24
C GLY A 103 -48.23 -0.32 -22.97
N PRO A 104 -49.56 -0.46 -23.11
CA PRO A 104 -50.58 0.18 -22.26
C PRO A 104 -51.06 -0.74 -21.12
N TRP A 105 -52.15 -0.34 -20.43
CA TRP A 105 -52.84 -0.98 -19.27
C TRP A 105 -52.25 -0.53 -17.91
N GLN A 106 -52.99 -0.05 -16.91
CA GLN A 106 -54.39 -0.26 -16.53
C GLN A 106 -54.79 0.75 -15.41
N SER A 107 -56.10 1.08 -15.36
CA SER A 107 -56.96 1.26 -14.15
C SER A 107 -56.65 2.41 -13.15
N GLU A 108 -57.51 3.40 -12.89
CA GLU A 108 -58.87 3.41 -12.28
C GLU A 108 -58.82 4.26 -10.99
N THR A 109 -59.97 4.78 -10.53
CA THR A 109 -60.25 5.70 -9.38
C THR A 109 -60.22 7.19 -9.74
N ASP A 110 -61.23 8.03 -9.51
CA ASP A 110 -62.55 8.00 -8.82
C ASP A 110 -63.44 9.04 -9.53
#